data_AF-A0A847NAW5-F1
#
_entry.id   AF-A0A847NAW5-F1
#
_cell.length_a   1.000
_cell.length_b   1.000
_cell.length_c   1.000
_cell.angle_alpha   90.00
_cell.angle_beta   90.00
_cell.angle_gamma   90.00
#
_symmetry.space_group_name_H-M   'P 1'
#
loop_
_entity.id
_entity.type
_entity.pdbx_description
1 polymer ?
#
loop_
_entity_poly.entity_id
_entity_poly.type
_entity_poly.pdbx_seq_one_letter_code
_entity_poly.pdbx_strand_id
1 'polypeptide(L)'
;MKEKVYAEVIVDNKCKETDRAYSYLVPDEIKALIKIGSRVIVPFGIGNKQLEGYVVDLKDSIDFDASRIKSLSRMLDEEPVMSLELVELSKWMKEKYLCYYIDAIQAIVPSPVRTKSSYYIELCNSEDIYEKIEKLNSNIIMEIMEFLEHNSGSAKLADIKEYFGDRKIDYYIKRLLETEVVRKVQIIADKVGGKKQKLLYLSEDKDIKIRKTASKQRKIYELLANNPGISLARLREVCRGCDSAVRAMEKKGYIRIEEKEEYRSVNTKVYTEKRHELTCEQRKALSDIRHFFSNGKDVVLFGVTGSGKTEIYLELIEEYLSTGKDSIMLVPEISLTPQMVSRFKNRFGDNIAVLHSGLSEGEKYDEWRKIKAGIVKVAIGARSAVFAPFKNLGIIIIDEEHEHTYKS
;
A
#
# COMPACT_ATOMS: atom_id res chain seq x y z
N MET A 1 -1.39 38.72 -4.60
CA MET A 1 -1.64 37.86 -3.42
C MET A 1 -1.58 36.43 -3.90
N LYS A 2 -0.85 35.53 -3.23
CA LYS A 2 -0.91 34.11 -3.59
C LYS A 2 -2.32 33.62 -3.29
N GLU A 3 -2.99 33.09 -4.31
CA GLU A 3 -4.33 32.52 -4.21
C GLU A 3 -4.30 31.40 -3.14
N LYS A 4 -5.19 31.44 -2.16
CA LYS A 4 -5.23 30.40 -1.12
C LYS A 4 -6.05 29.23 -1.62
N VAL A 5 -5.60 28.01 -1.36
CA VAL A 5 -6.37 26.79 -1.66
C VAL A 5 -6.64 26.06 -0.36
N TYR A 6 -7.86 25.53 -0.27
CA TYR A 6 -8.40 24.83 0.87
C TYR A 6 -8.80 23.42 0.46
N ALA A 7 -8.39 22.42 1.24
CA ALA A 7 -8.76 21.03 1.01
C ALA A 7 -9.86 20.61 1.97
N GLU A 8 -10.95 20.06 1.45
CA GLU A 8 -11.96 19.37 2.24
C GLU A 8 -11.51 17.93 2.46
N VAL A 9 -11.33 17.56 3.72
CA VAL A 9 -10.71 16.29 4.09
C VAL A 9 -11.65 15.47 4.96
N ILE A 10 -11.87 14.21 4.56
CA ILE A 10 -12.45 13.18 5.43
C ILE A 10 -11.33 12.58 6.25
N VAL A 11 -11.43 12.77 7.56
CA VAL A 11 -10.41 12.34 8.54
C VAL A 11 -10.69 10.89 8.96
N ASP A 12 -9.64 10.10 9.15
CA ASP A 12 -9.74 8.73 9.67
C ASP A 12 -10.12 8.72 11.16
N ASN A 13 -11.40 9.00 11.42
CA ASN A 13 -12.01 8.99 12.74
C ASN A 13 -13.44 8.45 12.66
N LYS A 14 -13.67 7.25 13.19
CA LYS A 14 -14.98 6.58 13.15
C LYS A 14 -15.87 7.07 14.28
N CYS A 15 -16.45 8.25 14.13
CA CYS A 15 -17.31 8.86 15.13
C CYS A 15 -18.37 9.73 14.44
N LYS A 16 -19.65 9.50 14.80
CA LYS A 16 -20.82 10.12 14.17
C LYS A 16 -20.79 11.64 14.24
N GLU A 17 -20.38 12.18 15.37
CA GLU A 17 -20.26 13.62 15.62
C GLU A 17 -19.20 14.27 14.71
N THR A 18 -18.27 13.45 14.19
CA THR A 18 -17.16 13.91 13.35
C THR A 18 -17.23 13.45 11.90
N ASP A 19 -18.29 12.74 11.48
CA ASP A 19 -18.42 12.16 10.13
C ASP A 19 -18.82 13.20 9.06
N ARG A 20 -17.93 14.16 8.85
CA ARG A 20 -18.05 15.25 7.88
C ARG A 20 -16.69 15.62 7.30
N ALA A 21 -16.71 16.37 6.21
CA ALA A 21 -15.51 17.00 5.69
C ALA A 21 -15.07 18.16 6.59
N TYR A 22 -13.76 18.33 6.71
CA TYR A 22 -13.12 19.45 7.40
C TYR A 22 -12.22 20.18 6.42
N SER A 23 -12.34 21.50 6.36
CA SER A 23 -11.47 22.31 5.51
C SER A 23 -10.12 22.57 6.19
N TYR A 24 -9.05 22.38 5.43
CA TYR A 24 -7.67 22.69 5.84
C TYR A 24 -7.03 23.63 4.83
N LEU A 25 -6.14 24.50 5.30
CA LEU A 25 -5.30 25.29 4.41
C LEU A 25 -4.25 24.39 3.75
N VAL A 26 -4.10 24.50 2.44
CA VAL A 26 -3.05 23.80 1.69
C VAL A 26 -1.76 24.64 1.73
N PRO A 27 -0.66 24.12 2.31
CA PRO A 27 0.65 24.77 2.25
C PRO A 27 1.14 25.00 0.81
N ASP A 28 1.86 26.10 0.59
CA ASP A 28 2.37 26.48 -0.73
C ASP A 28 3.25 25.39 -1.37
N GLU A 29 3.99 24.63 -0.56
CA GLU A 29 4.93 23.60 -1.01
C GLU A 29 4.24 22.42 -1.70
N ILE A 30 3.00 22.11 -1.30
CA ILE A 30 2.24 20.98 -1.82
C ILE A 30 1.07 21.39 -2.72
N LYS A 31 0.84 22.70 -2.86
CA LYS A 31 -0.30 23.26 -3.59
C LYS A 31 -0.39 22.80 -5.05
N ALA A 32 0.75 22.61 -5.71
CA ALA A 32 0.81 22.16 -7.10
C ALA A 32 0.59 20.64 -7.28
N LEU A 33 0.75 19.86 -6.20
CA LEU A 33 0.70 18.40 -6.25
C LEU A 33 -0.61 17.84 -5.70
N ILE A 34 -1.25 18.56 -4.77
CA ILE A 34 -2.49 18.10 -4.14
C ILE A 34 -3.62 18.01 -5.17
N LYS A 35 -4.35 16.89 -5.14
CA LYS A 35 -5.51 16.63 -5.98
C LYS A 35 -6.63 16.03 -5.13
N ILE A 36 -7.85 16.02 -5.65
CA ILE A 36 -8.93 15.22 -5.06
C ILE A 36 -8.53 13.74 -5.11
N GLY A 37 -8.81 13.01 -4.04
CA GLY A 37 -8.35 11.63 -3.82
C GLY A 37 -6.94 11.52 -3.23
N SER A 38 -6.24 12.64 -2.98
CA SER A 38 -4.94 12.64 -2.29
C SER A 38 -5.09 12.22 -0.83
N ARG A 39 -4.09 11.49 -0.35
CA ARG A 39 -3.91 11.14 1.06
C ARG A 39 -3.01 12.14 1.76
N VAL A 40 -3.45 12.58 2.93
CA VAL A 40 -2.80 13.64 3.70
C VAL A 40 -2.74 13.28 5.19
N ILE A 41 -1.80 13.88 5.90
CA ILE A 41 -1.81 13.92 7.37
C ILE A 41 -2.32 15.29 7.80
N VAL A 42 -3.27 15.30 8.73
CA VAL A 42 -3.90 16.52 9.23
C VAL A 42 -3.93 16.57 10.76
N PRO A 43 -3.83 17.76 11.37
CA PRO A 43 -4.00 17.96 12.81
C PRO A 43 -5.50 18.02 13.18
N PHE A 44 -5.99 17.01 13.90
CA PHE A 44 -7.40 16.89 14.25
C PHE A 44 -7.69 17.13 15.75
N GLY A 45 -8.82 17.80 16.04
CA GLY A 45 -9.27 18.10 17.40
C GLY A 45 -8.42 19.13 18.15
N ILE A 46 -8.75 19.41 19.41
CA ILE A 46 -8.04 20.42 20.25
C ILE A 46 -6.58 20.00 20.48
N GLY A 47 -6.33 18.71 20.70
CA GLY A 47 -4.99 18.17 20.94
C GLY A 47 -4.10 18.03 19.70
N ASN A 48 -4.52 18.53 18.52
CA ASN A 48 -3.76 18.45 17.26
C ASN A 48 -3.24 17.04 16.93
N LYS A 49 -4.05 16.01 17.22
CA LYS A 49 -3.67 14.63 16.94
C LYS A 49 -3.50 14.47 15.44
N GLN A 50 -2.36 13.94 15.03
CA GLN A 50 -2.08 13.72 13.62
C GLN A 50 -2.88 12.50 13.15
N LEU A 51 -3.73 12.69 12.14
CA LEU A 51 -4.56 11.63 11.57
C LEU A 51 -4.38 11.59 10.06
N GLU A 52 -4.50 10.40 9.49
CA GLU A 52 -4.67 10.24 8.05
C GLU A 52 -6.01 10.83 7.63
N GLY A 53 -6.04 11.44 6.46
CA GLY A 53 -7.24 11.96 5.85
C GLY A 53 -7.17 11.87 4.33
N TYR A 54 -8.33 12.00 3.71
CA TYR A 54 -8.50 11.88 2.26
C TYR A 54 -9.16 13.15 1.74
N VAL A 55 -8.51 13.79 0.78
CA VAL A 55 -9.03 15.00 0.12
C VAL A 55 -10.21 14.60 -0.75
N VAL A 56 -11.39 15.15 -0.46
CA VAL A 56 -12.63 14.88 -1.23
C VAL A 56 -13.06 16.06 -2.09
N ASP A 57 -12.57 17.26 -1.80
CA ASP A 57 -12.84 18.48 -2.57
C ASP A 57 -11.71 19.52 -2.36
N LEU A 58 -11.56 20.44 -3.31
CA LEU A 58 -10.60 21.55 -3.27
C LEU A 58 -11.32 22.86 -3.59
N LYS A 59 -11.11 23.88 -2.76
CA LYS A 59 -11.80 25.18 -2.84
C LYS A 59 -10.82 26.33 -2.79
N ASP A 60 -11.17 27.43 -3.46
CA ASP A 60 -10.37 28.68 -3.44
C ASP A 60 -10.81 29.65 -2.33
N SER A 61 -11.92 29.36 -1.66
CA SER A 61 -12.48 30.18 -0.59
C SER A 61 -13.19 29.35 0.48
N ILE A 62 -13.30 29.91 1.67
CA ILE A 62 -14.06 29.38 2.81
C ILE A 62 -15.12 30.39 3.24
N ASP A 63 -16.22 29.89 3.80
CA ASP A 63 -17.37 30.67 4.29
C ASP A 63 -17.30 30.97 5.79
N PHE A 64 -16.18 30.69 6.44
CA PHE A 64 -15.93 30.93 7.86
C PHE A 64 -14.57 31.59 8.13
N ASP A 65 -14.33 31.97 9.38
CA ASP A 65 -13.12 32.68 9.80
C ASP A 65 -11.84 31.87 9.56
N ALA A 66 -10.97 32.42 8.69
CA ALA A 66 -9.69 31.84 8.34
C ALA A 66 -8.72 31.70 9.52
N SER A 67 -8.90 32.43 10.62
CA SER A 67 -8.06 32.30 11.81
C SER A 67 -8.18 30.94 12.51
N ARG A 68 -9.30 30.24 12.30
CA ARG A 68 -9.59 28.94 12.91
C ARG A 68 -9.10 27.76 12.09
N ILE A 69 -8.62 28.01 10.87
CA ILE A 69 -8.20 26.96 9.96
C ILE A 69 -6.81 26.46 10.34
N LYS A 70 -6.65 25.14 10.31
CA LYS A 70 -5.35 24.50 10.43
C LYS A 70 -4.81 24.18 9.05
N SER A 71 -3.49 24.10 8.93
CA SER A 71 -2.85 23.67 7.68
C SER A 71 -2.77 22.14 7.62
N LEU A 72 -2.74 21.59 6.41
CA LEU A 72 -2.32 20.21 6.18
C LEU A 72 -0.89 20.02 6.69
N SER A 73 -0.61 18.91 7.38
CA SER A 73 0.73 18.64 7.91
C SER A 73 1.68 18.16 6.82
N ARG A 74 1.23 17.22 5.97
CA ARG A 74 1.98 16.72 4.80
C ARG A 74 1.10 15.87 3.88
N MET A 75 1.49 15.74 2.62
CA MET A 75 0.99 14.68 1.71
C MET A 75 1.71 13.36 1.96
N LEU A 76 1.01 12.25 1.75
CA LEU A 76 1.56 10.90 1.87
C LEU A 76 2.01 10.32 0.53
N ASP A 77 1.39 10.74 -0.57
CA ASP A 77 1.58 10.20 -1.91
C ASP A 77 1.72 11.34 -2.92
N GLU A 78 2.59 11.19 -3.93
CA GLU A 78 2.75 12.17 -5.01
C GLU A 78 1.53 12.23 -5.94
N GLU A 79 0.86 11.09 -6.15
CA GLU A 79 -0.36 10.96 -6.94
C GLU A 79 -1.50 10.45 -6.07
N PRO A 80 -2.76 10.87 -6.33
CA PRO A 80 -3.91 10.50 -5.51
C PRO A 80 -4.12 8.97 -5.48
N VAL A 81 -4.64 8.48 -4.35
CA VAL A 81 -4.90 7.04 -4.16
C VAL A 81 -6.27 6.61 -4.67
N MET A 82 -7.17 7.58 -4.88
CA MET A 82 -8.48 7.40 -5.47
C MET A 82 -8.60 8.34 -6.67
N SER A 83 -9.26 7.89 -7.73
CA SER A 83 -9.68 8.78 -8.81
C SER A 83 -10.89 9.63 -8.37
N LEU A 84 -11.28 10.60 -9.19
CA LEU A 84 -12.49 11.41 -8.93
C LEU A 84 -13.73 10.52 -8.83
N GLU A 85 -13.85 9.56 -9.74
CA GLU A 85 -14.97 8.61 -9.81
C GLU A 85 -15.03 7.72 -8.56
N LEU A 86 -13.88 7.32 -8.01
CA LEU A 86 -13.82 6.57 -6.76
C LEU A 86 -14.18 7.45 -5.54
N VAL A 87 -13.83 8.73 -5.55
CA VAL A 87 -14.27 9.67 -4.51
C VAL A 87 -15.79 9.88 -4.58
N GLU A 88 -16.36 10.04 -5.78
CA GLU A 88 -17.80 10.12 -5.99
C GLU A 88 -18.51 8.83 -5.57
N LEU A 89 -17.96 7.67 -5.93
CA LEU A 89 -18.47 6.37 -5.51
C LEU A 89 -18.47 6.23 -3.99
N SER A 90 -17.41 6.69 -3.31
CA SER A 90 -17.36 6.64 -1.84
C SER A 90 -18.45 7.52 -1.20
N LYS A 91 -18.77 8.66 -1.81
CA LYS A 91 -19.88 9.53 -1.36
C LYS A 91 -21.23 8.84 -1.59
N TRP A 92 -21.44 8.27 -2.77
CA TRP A 92 -22.65 7.50 -3.07
C TRP A 92 -22.81 6.31 -2.12
N MET A 93 -21.73 5.58 -1.81
CA MET A 93 -21.75 4.46 -0.87
C MET A 93 -22.14 4.91 0.53
N LYS A 94 -21.61 6.04 1.01
CA LYS A 94 -21.99 6.64 2.29
C LYS A 94 -23.51 6.86 2.35
N GLU A 95 -24.06 7.54 1.35
CA GLU A 95 -25.47 7.92 1.29
C GLU A 95 -26.37 6.69 1.12
N LYS A 96 -25.99 5.77 0.23
CA LYS A 96 -26.76 4.58 -0.11
C LYS A 96 -26.83 3.56 1.03
N TYR A 97 -25.71 3.36 1.73
CA TYR A 97 -25.58 2.33 2.76
C TYR A 97 -25.59 2.87 4.19
N LEU A 98 -25.75 4.18 4.37
CA LEU A 98 -25.83 4.85 5.67
C LEU A 98 -24.64 4.51 6.59
N CYS A 99 -23.44 4.39 6.00
CA CYS A 99 -22.20 4.16 6.73
C CYS A 99 -21.42 5.45 6.95
N TYR A 100 -20.37 5.40 7.79
CA TYR A 100 -19.46 6.53 7.92
C TYR A 100 -18.73 6.77 6.59
N TYR A 101 -18.46 8.03 6.26
CA TYR A 101 -17.79 8.36 5.01
C TYR A 101 -16.40 7.70 4.95
N ILE A 102 -15.71 7.67 6.09
CA ILE A 102 -14.43 6.96 6.19
C ILE A 102 -14.55 5.45 5.94
N ASP A 103 -15.66 4.80 6.29
CA ASP A 103 -15.84 3.37 6.01
C ASP A 103 -16.00 3.12 4.51
N ALA A 104 -16.72 3.99 3.80
CA ALA A 104 -16.82 3.94 2.35
C ALA A 104 -15.46 4.13 1.68
N ILE A 105 -14.67 5.12 2.11
CA ILE A 105 -13.31 5.34 1.60
C ILE A 105 -12.41 4.15 1.93
N GLN A 106 -12.51 3.57 3.13
CA GLN A 106 -11.75 2.40 3.53
C GLN A 106 -12.20 1.12 2.80
N ALA A 107 -13.41 1.04 2.26
CA ALA A 107 -13.76 -0.06 1.37
C ALA A 107 -12.96 0.01 0.05
N ILE A 108 -12.72 1.22 -0.45
CA ILE A 108 -11.98 1.50 -1.70
C ILE A 108 -10.47 1.39 -1.49
N VAL A 109 -9.92 2.07 -0.49
CA VAL A 109 -8.48 2.11 -0.21
C VAL A 109 -8.10 0.90 0.66
N PRO A 110 -7.34 -0.07 0.13
CA PRO A 110 -7.11 -1.33 0.83
C PRO A 110 -6.22 -1.11 2.06
N SER A 111 -6.44 -1.90 3.11
CA SER A 111 -5.72 -1.84 4.40
C SER A 111 -4.18 -1.69 4.27
N PRO A 112 -3.49 -2.43 3.39
CA PRO A 112 -2.04 -2.31 3.23
C PRO A 112 -1.53 -0.93 2.83
N VAL A 113 -2.32 -0.18 2.06
CA VAL A 113 -1.95 1.16 1.58
C VAL A 113 -2.04 2.17 2.71
N ARG A 114 -2.98 2.00 3.63
CA ARG A 114 -3.27 2.94 4.74
C ARG A 114 -2.06 3.12 5.65
N THR A 115 -2.09 4.18 6.44
CA THR A 115 -1.05 4.41 7.45
C THR A 115 -1.25 3.54 8.69
N LYS A 116 -0.17 3.37 9.43
CA LYS A 116 -0.18 2.93 10.82
C LYS A 116 0.42 4.04 11.69
N SER A 117 -0.27 4.36 12.77
CA SER A 117 0.27 5.23 13.80
C SER A 117 0.98 4.41 14.88
N SER A 118 2.16 4.84 15.29
CA SER A 118 2.85 4.31 16.47
C SER A 118 3.22 5.47 17.38
N TYR A 119 3.16 5.25 18.69
CA TYR A 119 3.65 6.22 19.66
C TYR A 119 5.03 5.81 20.13
N TYR A 120 5.92 6.79 20.18
CA TYR A 120 7.26 6.67 20.72
C TYR A 120 7.36 7.48 22.00
N ILE A 121 8.15 6.97 22.92
CA ILE A 121 8.63 7.72 24.08
C ILE A 121 10.05 8.11 23.77
N GLU A 122 10.32 9.41 23.76
CA GLU A 122 11.64 9.99 23.48
C GLU A 122 12.15 10.71 24.71
N LEU A 123 13.43 10.54 25.02
CA LEU A 123 14.10 11.34 26.02
C LEU A 123 14.12 12.80 25.56
N CYS A 124 13.76 13.72 26.45
CA CYS A 124 13.99 15.13 26.23
C CYS A 124 15.50 15.42 26.37
N ASN A 125 16.04 16.40 25.65
CA ASN A 125 17.39 16.89 25.92
C ASN A 125 17.28 18.01 26.97
N SER A 126 17.47 17.67 28.25
CA SER A 126 17.59 18.67 29.33
C SER A 126 18.70 18.27 30.31
N GLU A 127 19.40 19.24 30.86
CA GLU A 127 20.53 19.01 31.79
C GLU A 127 20.04 18.45 33.15
N ASP A 128 18.78 18.72 33.52
CA ASP A 128 18.19 18.36 34.82
C ASP A 128 17.48 16.99 34.84
N ILE A 129 17.64 16.16 33.80
CA ILE A 129 16.93 14.87 33.68
C ILE A 129 17.20 13.98 34.88
N TYR A 130 18.46 13.85 35.28
CA TYR A 130 18.86 12.96 36.38
C TYR A 130 18.30 13.45 37.73
N GLU A 131 18.28 14.75 38.00
CA GLU A 131 17.66 15.30 39.22
C GLU A 131 16.14 15.08 39.25
N LYS A 132 15.47 15.21 38.10
CA LYS A 132 14.03 14.95 37.99
C LYS A 132 13.71 13.48 38.23
N ILE A 133 14.58 12.57 37.80
CA ILE A 133 14.42 11.13 37.99
C ILE A 133 14.68 10.72 39.45
N GLU A 134 15.71 11.25 40.09
CA GLU A 134 15.99 10.97 41.51
C GLU A 134 14.78 11.31 42.40
N LYS A 135 14.08 12.41 42.11
CA LYS A 135 12.85 12.81 42.80
C LYS A 135 11.68 11.83 42.62
N LEU A 136 11.68 11.02 41.56
CA LEU A 136 10.62 10.05 41.29
C LEU A 136 10.79 8.74 42.07
N ASN A 137 12.02 8.46 42.54
CA ASN A 137 12.43 7.34 43.42
C ASN A 137 11.76 6.00 43.08
N SER A 138 12.00 5.49 41.86
CA SER A 138 11.43 4.22 41.41
C SER A 138 12.39 3.45 40.51
N ASN A 139 12.71 2.22 40.89
CA ASN A 139 13.60 1.33 40.11
C ASN A 139 13.08 1.10 38.68
N ILE A 140 11.75 0.96 38.51
CA ILE A 140 11.14 0.77 37.19
C ILE A 140 11.36 2.00 36.29
N ILE A 141 11.37 3.22 36.84
CA ILE A 141 11.67 4.42 36.06
C ILE A 141 13.12 4.40 35.57
N MET A 142 14.06 3.98 36.43
CA MET A 142 15.47 3.83 36.02
C MET A 142 15.62 2.78 34.92
N GLU A 143 14.95 1.63 35.04
CA GLU A 143 15.00 0.60 34.00
C GLU A 143 14.41 1.08 32.67
N ILE A 144 13.33 1.88 32.68
CA ILE A 144 12.77 2.50 31.46
C ILE A 144 13.79 3.46 30.83
N MET A 145 14.51 4.25 31.63
CA MET A 145 15.53 5.16 31.15
C MET A 145 16.70 4.43 30.50
N GLU A 146 17.24 3.40 31.18
CA GLU A 146 18.28 2.53 30.62
C GLU A 146 17.83 1.88 29.31
N PHE A 147 16.58 1.43 29.25
CA PHE A 147 16.00 0.88 28.02
C PHE A 147 15.97 1.91 26.89
N LEU A 148 15.56 3.15 27.17
CA LEU A 148 15.53 4.23 26.18
C LEU A 148 16.94 4.60 25.72
N GLU A 149 17.90 4.75 26.63
CA GLU A 149 19.31 5.05 26.32
C GLU A 149 19.93 3.98 25.41
N HIS A 150 19.72 2.69 25.71
CA HIS A 150 20.16 1.58 24.85
C HIS A 150 19.52 1.61 23.45
N ASN A 151 18.33 2.21 23.29
CA ASN A 151 17.65 2.39 22.02
C ASN A 151 17.90 3.80 21.41
N SER A 152 19.06 4.40 21.68
CA SER A 152 19.44 5.72 21.15
C SER A 152 18.49 6.85 21.58
N GLY A 153 17.96 6.75 22.80
CA GLY A 153 17.11 7.76 23.42
C GLY A 153 15.64 7.73 22.99
N SER A 154 15.20 6.72 22.23
CA SER A 154 13.79 6.60 21.82
C SER A 154 13.36 5.16 21.65
N ALA A 155 12.13 4.83 22.03
CA ALA A 155 11.55 3.52 21.74
C ALA A 155 10.03 3.59 21.53
N LYS A 156 9.48 2.61 20.81
CA LYS A 156 8.03 2.50 20.66
C LYS A 156 7.39 2.16 22.01
N LEU A 157 6.28 2.80 22.29
CA LEU A 157 5.47 2.54 23.47
C LEU A 157 5.01 1.08 23.55
N ALA A 158 4.71 0.44 22.42
CA ALA A 158 4.35 -0.97 22.37
C ALA A 158 5.52 -1.88 22.81
N ASP A 159 6.72 -1.63 22.28
CA ASP A 159 7.92 -2.39 22.60
C ASP A 159 8.30 -2.23 24.08
N ILE A 160 8.13 -1.03 24.65
CA ILE A 160 8.28 -0.77 26.10
C ILE A 160 7.28 -1.62 26.89
N LYS A 161 5.98 -1.59 26.53
CA LYS A 161 4.95 -2.38 27.23
C LYS A 161 5.22 -3.88 27.19
N GLU A 162 5.65 -4.38 26.05
CA GLU A 162 6.01 -5.78 25.86
C GLU A 162 7.21 -6.19 26.71
N TYR A 163 8.25 -5.35 26.75
CA TYR A 163 9.46 -5.63 27.52
C TYR A 163 9.20 -5.64 29.04
N PHE A 164 8.40 -4.70 29.56
CA PHE A 164 8.24 -4.49 31.01
C PHE A 164 7.08 -5.26 31.66
N GLY A 165 6.14 -5.82 30.89
CA GLY A 165 4.98 -6.54 31.44
C GLY A 165 3.89 -5.64 32.03
N ASP A 166 2.65 -5.85 31.58
CA ASP A 166 1.62 -4.80 31.55
C ASP A 166 0.72 -4.70 32.79
N ARG A 167 1.21 -4.19 33.94
CA ARG A 167 0.27 -3.75 35.01
C ARG A 167 0.48 -2.35 35.60
N LYS A 168 1.65 -1.74 35.44
CA LYS A 168 1.89 -0.36 35.92
C LYS A 168 2.74 0.51 34.99
N ILE A 169 3.13 0.01 33.82
CA ILE A 169 4.00 0.74 32.90
C ILE A 169 3.39 2.07 32.44
N ASP A 170 2.08 2.10 32.19
CA ASP A 170 1.36 3.32 31.83
C ASP A 170 1.42 4.39 32.93
N TYR A 171 1.42 3.99 34.21
CA TYR A 171 1.55 4.92 35.34
C TYR A 171 2.94 5.57 35.37
N TYR A 172 4.01 4.79 35.16
CA TYR A 172 5.38 5.31 35.16
C TYR A 172 5.65 6.21 33.95
N ILE A 173 5.19 5.81 32.77
CA ILE A 173 5.29 6.64 31.56
C ILE A 173 4.53 7.95 31.74
N LYS A 174 3.34 7.91 32.37
CA LYS A 174 2.58 9.13 32.67
C LYS A 174 3.37 10.08 33.58
N ARG A 175 3.99 9.58 34.66
CA ARG A 175 4.83 10.40 35.54
C ARG A 175 6.02 11.01 34.81
N LEU A 176 6.69 10.23 33.97
CA LEU A 176 7.82 10.70 33.16
C LEU A 176 7.42 11.81 32.16
N LEU A 177 6.20 11.73 31.60
CA LEU A 177 5.64 12.77 30.75
C LEU A 177 5.31 14.04 31.54
N GLU A 178 4.73 13.90 32.74
CA GLU A 178 4.39 15.03 33.63
C GLU A 178 5.63 15.78 34.13
N THR A 179 6.76 15.10 34.30
CA THR A 179 8.04 15.74 34.68
C THR A 179 8.85 16.27 33.50
N GLU A 180 8.34 16.09 32.26
CA GLU A 180 9.01 16.47 31.01
C GLU A 180 10.38 15.78 30.81
N VAL A 181 10.63 14.67 31.50
CA VAL A 181 11.84 13.83 31.27
C VAL A 181 11.76 13.16 29.91
N VAL A 182 10.56 12.72 29.56
CA VAL A 182 10.26 12.15 28.25
C VAL A 182 9.15 12.94 27.58
N ARG A 183 9.08 12.84 26.26
CA ARG A 183 7.94 13.31 25.47
C ARG A 183 7.34 12.16 24.68
N LYS A 184 6.05 12.28 24.39
CA LYS A 184 5.32 11.33 23.56
C LYS A 184 5.24 11.85 22.12
N VAL A 185 5.86 11.14 21.19
CA VAL A 185 5.87 11.49 19.77
C VAL A 185 5.01 10.50 19.00
N GLN A 186 4.12 11.01 18.14
CA GLN A 186 3.35 10.18 17.23
C GLN A 186 4.08 10.09 15.89
N ILE A 187 4.44 8.87 15.49
CA ILE A 187 5.00 8.60 14.17
C ILE A 187 3.93 7.92 13.32
N ILE A 188 3.67 8.47 12.14
CA ILE A 188 2.74 7.92 11.15
C ILE A 188 3.55 7.52 9.93
N ALA A 189 3.49 6.24 9.58
CA ALA A 189 4.15 5.65 8.42
C ALA A 189 3.18 4.74 7.67
N ASP A 190 3.48 4.38 6.43
CA ASP A 190 2.67 3.39 5.71
C ASP A 190 2.64 2.05 6.45
N LYS A 191 1.48 1.39 6.42
CA LYS A 191 1.30 0.11 7.10
C LYS A 191 2.21 -0.95 6.48
N VAL A 192 2.22 -1.00 5.15
CA VAL A 192 3.05 -1.90 4.35
C VAL A 192 3.95 -1.07 3.43
N GLY A 193 5.25 -1.33 3.51
CA GLY A 193 6.22 -0.78 2.56
C GLY A 193 6.45 -1.72 1.38
N GLY A 194 6.97 -1.17 0.27
CA GLY A 194 7.49 -1.95 -0.84
C GLY A 194 8.54 -2.95 -0.35
N LYS A 195 8.55 -4.16 -0.91
CA LYS A 195 9.60 -5.13 -0.59
C LYS A 195 10.91 -4.59 -1.15
N LYS A 196 11.87 -4.34 -0.27
CA LYS A 196 13.21 -3.96 -0.67
C LYS A 196 14.05 -5.20 -0.85
N GLN A 197 14.74 -5.30 -1.97
CA GLN A 197 15.71 -6.34 -2.24
C GLN A 197 17.10 -5.72 -2.29
N LYS A 198 18.06 -6.35 -1.61
CA LYS A 198 19.47 -5.96 -1.62
C LYS A 198 20.14 -6.61 -2.83
N LEU A 199 20.51 -5.79 -3.82
CA LEU A 199 21.26 -6.21 -5.00
C LEU A 199 22.74 -5.96 -4.75
N LEU A 200 23.57 -6.94 -5.09
CA LEU A 200 25.01 -6.87 -4.86
C LEU A 200 25.72 -6.62 -6.17
N TYR A 201 26.69 -5.70 -6.15
CA TYR A 201 27.60 -5.45 -7.27
C TYR A 201 29.04 -5.47 -6.77
N LEU A 202 29.97 -5.85 -7.65
CA LEU A 202 31.39 -5.61 -7.39
C LEU A 202 31.66 -4.10 -7.45
N SER A 203 32.56 -3.62 -6.60
CA SER A 203 33.02 -2.24 -6.65
C SER A 203 34.03 -2.09 -7.80
N GLU A 204 33.70 -1.27 -8.79
CA GLU A 204 34.51 -1.08 -10.01
C GLU A 204 35.86 -0.37 -9.70
N ASP A 205 35.89 0.47 -8.67
CA ASP A 205 37.04 1.34 -8.33
C ASP A 205 38.09 0.69 -7.41
N LYS A 206 38.02 -0.62 -7.17
CA LYS A 206 38.93 -1.29 -6.21
C LYS A 206 39.60 -2.52 -6.79
N ASP A 207 40.92 -2.62 -6.55
CA ASP A 207 41.70 -3.83 -6.79
C ASP A 207 41.32 -4.90 -5.75
N ILE A 208 40.41 -5.82 -6.14
CA ILE A 208 39.80 -6.81 -5.25
C ILE A 208 40.79 -7.95 -4.98
N LYS A 209 41.54 -7.83 -3.87
CA LYS A 209 42.48 -8.88 -3.42
C LYS A 209 41.81 -9.84 -2.45
N ILE A 210 41.47 -11.04 -2.95
CA ILE A 210 40.88 -12.14 -2.17
C ILE A 210 41.94 -13.22 -1.90
N ARG A 211 42.14 -13.56 -0.62
CA ARG A 211 43.11 -14.59 -0.19
C ARG A 211 42.76 -15.95 -0.78
N LYS A 212 43.79 -16.78 -1.06
CA LYS A 212 43.61 -18.12 -1.64
C LYS A 212 42.73 -19.05 -0.81
N THR A 213 42.78 -18.91 0.51
CA THR A 213 42.04 -19.72 1.48
C THR A 213 40.59 -19.27 1.72
N ALA A 214 40.20 -18.09 1.22
CA ALA A 214 38.85 -17.53 1.42
C ALA A 214 37.87 -18.05 0.37
N SER A 215 37.58 -19.35 0.40
CA SER A 215 36.76 -20.07 -0.59
C SER A 215 35.38 -19.44 -0.83
N LYS A 216 34.69 -19.00 0.23
CA LYS A 216 33.38 -18.34 0.14
C LYS A 216 33.46 -16.94 -0.52
N GLN A 217 34.49 -16.15 -0.23
CA GLN A 217 34.65 -14.82 -0.83
C GLN A 217 34.95 -14.92 -2.33
N ARG A 218 35.73 -15.92 -2.74
CA ARG A 218 35.98 -16.19 -4.16
C ARG A 218 34.72 -16.61 -4.91
N LYS A 219 33.96 -17.54 -4.32
CA LYS A 219 32.69 -17.98 -4.90
C LYS A 219 31.71 -16.81 -5.05
N ILE A 220 31.63 -15.91 -4.06
CA ILE A 220 30.82 -14.68 -4.16
C ILE A 220 31.35 -13.79 -5.29
N TYR A 221 32.67 -13.56 -5.38
CA TYR A 221 33.27 -12.74 -6.42
C TYR A 221 32.97 -13.26 -7.83
N GLU A 222 33.16 -14.56 -8.07
CA GLU A 222 32.85 -15.19 -9.36
C GLU A 222 31.36 -15.10 -9.72
N LEU A 223 30.48 -15.29 -8.73
CA LEU A 223 29.04 -15.15 -8.93
C LEU A 223 28.66 -13.71 -9.30
N LEU A 224 29.23 -12.72 -8.63
CA LEU A 224 28.97 -11.29 -8.89
C LEU A 224 29.61 -10.79 -10.18
N ALA A 225 30.77 -11.32 -10.57
CA ALA A 225 31.40 -11.00 -11.84
C ALA A 225 30.55 -11.47 -13.04
N ASN A 226 29.90 -12.63 -12.91
CA ASN A 226 29.05 -13.20 -13.96
C ASN A 226 27.59 -12.69 -13.88
N ASN A 227 27.12 -12.27 -12.70
CA ASN A 227 25.74 -11.84 -12.45
C ASN A 227 25.73 -10.55 -11.60
N PRO A 228 26.17 -9.41 -12.16
CA PRO A 228 26.09 -8.14 -11.46
C PRO A 228 24.63 -7.82 -11.10
N GLY A 229 24.39 -7.44 -9.85
CA GLY A 229 23.03 -7.17 -9.35
C GLY A 229 22.28 -8.42 -8.90
N ILE A 230 22.93 -9.57 -8.69
CA ILE A 230 22.27 -10.72 -8.05
C ILE A 230 21.74 -10.33 -6.66
N SER A 231 20.54 -10.78 -6.32
CA SER A 231 19.95 -10.47 -5.03
C SER A 231 20.60 -11.26 -3.90
N LEU A 232 20.65 -10.68 -2.69
CA LEU A 232 21.16 -11.36 -1.50
C LEU A 232 20.39 -12.65 -1.21
N ALA A 233 19.07 -12.66 -1.48
CA ALA A 233 18.24 -13.85 -1.32
C ALA A 233 18.67 -14.97 -2.29
N ARG A 234 18.83 -14.66 -3.57
CA ARG A 234 19.28 -15.63 -4.58
C ARG A 234 20.72 -16.10 -4.31
N LEU A 235 21.58 -15.19 -3.86
CA LEU A 235 22.94 -15.54 -3.45
C LEU A 235 22.94 -16.55 -2.29
N ARG A 236 22.02 -16.45 -1.32
CA ARG A 236 21.91 -17.43 -0.21
C ARG A 236 21.46 -18.81 -0.67
N GLU A 237 20.60 -18.87 -1.69
CA GLU A 237 20.16 -20.15 -2.29
C GLU A 237 21.32 -20.89 -2.96
N VAL A 238 22.14 -20.15 -3.72
CA VAL A 238 23.28 -20.70 -4.48
C VAL A 238 24.55 -20.85 -3.61
N CYS A 239 24.71 -20.01 -2.59
CA CYS A 239 25.84 -19.94 -1.68
C CYS A 239 25.33 -19.93 -0.22
N ARG A 240 25.10 -21.12 0.34
CA ARG A 240 24.66 -21.26 1.74
C ARG A 240 25.72 -20.81 2.74
N GLY A 241 25.28 -20.06 3.76
CA GLY A 241 26.15 -19.59 4.85
C GLY A 241 27.21 -18.58 4.40
N CYS A 242 26.91 -17.77 3.39
CA CYS A 242 27.83 -16.79 2.81
C CYS A 242 27.63 -15.37 3.38
N ASP A 243 26.68 -15.16 4.32
CA ASP A 243 26.36 -13.85 4.91
C ASP A 243 27.55 -13.16 5.61
N SER A 244 28.34 -13.91 6.37
CA SER A 244 29.54 -13.37 7.03
C SER A 244 30.61 -12.94 6.03
N ALA A 245 30.72 -13.67 4.91
CA ALA A 245 31.63 -13.32 3.83
C ALA A 245 31.16 -12.08 3.06
N VAL A 246 29.85 -11.97 2.80
CA VAL A 246 29.21 -10.76 2.22
C VAL A 246 29.50 -9.55 3.11
N ARG A 247 29.18 -9.59 4.41
CA ARG A 247 29.45 -8.48 5.35
C ARG A 247 30.94 -8.10 5.39
N ALA A 248 31.83 -9.09 5.36
CA ALA A 248 33.27 -8.84 5.34
C ALA A 248 33.76 -8.20 4.03
N MET A 249 33.17 -8.57 2.89
CA MET A 249 33.46 -7.95 1.59
C MET A 249 32.88 -6.53 1.50
N GLU A 250 31.69 -6.29 2.05
CA GLU A 250 31.06 -4.97 2.13
C GLU A 250 31.89 -4.02 3.01
N LYS A 251 32.31 -4.46 4.21
CA LYS A 251 33.17 -3.66 5.10
C LYS A 251 34.51 -3.31 4.48
N LYS A 252 35.05 -4.17 3.60
CA LYS A 252 36.27 -3.89 2.82
C LYS A 252 36.01 -3.01 1.60
N GLY A 253 34.75 -2.74 1.28
CA GLY A 253 34.30 -2.04 0.09
C GLY A 253 34.62 -2.78 -1.21
N TYR A 254 34.62 -4.11 -1.19
CA TYR A 254 34.76 -4.93 -2.42
C TYR A 254 33.43 -5.15 -3.12
N ILE A 255 32.33 -5.00 -2.37
CA ILE A 255 30.97 -5.07 -2.88
C ILE A 255 30.24 -3.80 -2.46
N ARG A 256 29.40 -3.29 -3.36
CA ARG A 256 28.36 -2.31 -3.05
C ARG A 256 27.01 -3.02 -2.97
N ILE A 257 26.21 -2.64 -2.00
CA ILE A 257 24.84 -3.14 -1.85
C ILE A 257 23.90 -1.99 -2.15
N GLU A 258 23.05 -2.17 -3.16
CA GLU A 258 22.00 -1.23 -3.50
C GLU A 258 20.65 -1.81 -3.09
N GLU A 259 19.80 -1.00 -2.47
CA GLU A 259 18.42 -1.38 -2.18
C GLU A 259 17.54 -0.99 -3.37
N LYS A 260 16.92 -1.97 -4.01
CA LYS A 260 15.94 -1.76 -5.07
C LYS A 260 14.57 -2.25 -4.62
N GLU A 261 13.52 -1.51 -4.97
CA GLU A 261 12.15 -2.00 -4.78
C GLU A 261 11.85 -3.15 -5.75
N GLU A 262 11.27 -4.22 -5.20
CA GLU A 262 10.84 -5.41 -5.92
C GLU A 262 9.35 -5.63 -5.59
N TYR A 263 8.54 -5.95 -6.59
CA TYR A 263 7.17 -6.40 -6.34
C TYR A 263 7.19 -7.85 -5.87
N ARG A 264 6.42 -8.18 -4.82
CA ARG A 264 6.14 -9.57 -4.49
C ARG A 264 5.42 -10.23 -5.66
N SER A 265 5.84 -11.44 -5.99
CA SER A 265 5.22 -12.26 -7.02
C SER A 265 4.18 -13.16 -6.40
N VAL A 266 2.94 -13.12 -6.91
CA VAL A 266 1.93 -14.12 -6.57
C VAL A 266 2.32 -15.43 -7.26
N ASN A 267 2.63 -16.46 -6.46
CA ASN A 267 2.98 -17.79 -6.98
C ASN A 267 1.74 -18.46 -7.56
N THR A 268 1.55 -18.37 -8.88
CA THR A 268 0.51 -19.12 -9.59
C THR A 268 1.14 -20.25 -10.39
N LYS A 269 0.59 -21.47 -10.27
CA LYS A 269 0.93 -22.56 -11.19
C LYS A 269 0.48 -22.17 -12.59
N VAL A 270 1.41 -22.16 -13.54
CA VAL A 270 1.11 -21.91 -14.96
C VAL A 270 0.80 -23.25 -15.61
N TYR A 271 -0.42 -23.38 -16.11
CA TYR A 271 -0.89 -24.51 -16.92
C TYR A 271 -0.91 -24.05 -18.38
N THR A 272 -0.29 -24.77 -19.30
CA THR A 272 -0.37 -24.42 -20.73
C THR A 272 -1.75 -24.80 -21.28
N GLU A 273 -2.56 -23.81 -21.66
CA GLU A 273 -3.84 -24.02 -22.35
C GLU A 273 -3.79 -23.43 -23.76
N LYS A 274 -4.45 -24.09 -24.73
CA LYS A 274 -4.55 -23.62 -26.11
C LYS A 274 -5.66 -22.57 -26.23
N ARG A 275 -5.44 -21.53 -27.05
CA ARG A 275 -6.50 -20.59 -27.46
C ARG A 275 -7.60 -21.35 -28.19
N HIS A 276 -8.85 -21.10 -27.82
CA HIS A 276 -10.01 -21.71 -28.45
C HIS A 276 -10.54 -20.80 -29.56
N GLU A 277 -10.93 -21.39 -30.70
CA GLU A 277 -11.65 -20.65 -31.73
C GLU A 277 -13.10 -20.46 -31.31
N LEU A 278 -13.61 -19.23 -31.48
CA LEU A 278 -15.00 -18.92 -31.16
C LEU A 278 -15.97 -19.64 -32.09
N THR A 279 -17.05 -20.18 -31.51
CA THR A 279 -18.17 -20.74 -32.26
C THR A 279 -18.96 -19.65 -32.99
N CYS A 280 -19.80 -20.03 -33.95
CA CYS A 280 -20.68 -19.08 -34.65
C CYS A 280 -21.61 -18.33 -33.67
N GLU A 281 -22.13 -19.02 -32.65
CA GLU A 281 -22.97 -18.40 -31.62
C GLU A 281 -22.20 -17.40 -30.77
N GLN A 282 -20.97 -17.73 -30.36
CA GLN A 282 -20.14 -16.81 -29.58
C GLN A 282 -19.74 -15.57 -30.38
N ARG A 283 -19.45 -15.71 -31.68
CA ARG A 283 -19.19 -14.57 -32.58
C ARG A 283 -20.41 -13.67 -32.73
N LYS A 284 -21.60 -14.26 -32.85
CA LYS A 284 -22.86 -13.50 -32.87
C LYS A 284 -23.07 -12.75 -31.56
N ALA A 285 -22.90 -13.43 -30.41
CA ALA A 285 -23.01 -12.81 -29.10
C ALA A 285 -22.04 -11.63 -28.92
N LEU A 286 -20.79 -11.76 -29.36
CA LEU A 286 -19.83 -10.65 -29.37
C LEU A 286 -20.28 -9.48 -30.24
N SER A 287 -20.82 -9.74 -31.44
CA SER A 287 -21.36 -8.70 -32.30
C SER A 287 -22.51 -7.95 -31.63
N ASP A 288 -23.41 -8.68 -30.97
CA ASP A 288 -24.54 -8.11 -30.26
C ASP A 288 -24.06 -7.27 -29.05
N ILE A 289 -23.12 -7.79 -28.25
CA ILE A 289 -22.50 -7.06 -27.13
C ILE A 289 -21.91 -5.74 -27.60
N ARG A 290 -21.11 -5.76 -28.69
CA ARG A 290 -20.52 -4.53 -29.27
C ARG A 290 -21.58 -3.52 -29.67
N HIS A 291 -22.67 -3.99 -30.28
CA HIS A 291 -23.79 -3.12 -30.65
C HIS A 291 -24.42 -2.48 -29.41
N PHE A 292 -24.68 -3.23 -28.34
CA PHE A 292 -25.24 -2.68 -27.11
C PHE A 292 -24.29 -1.67 -26.43
N PHE A 293 -22.99 -1.98 -26.34
CA PHE A 293 -21.98 -1.06 -25.79
C PHE A 293 -21.88 0.24 -26.57
N SER A 294 -21.94 0.19 -27.91
CA SER A 294 -21.94 1.41 -28.75
C SER A 294 -23.14 2.32 -28.49
N ASN A 295 -24.23 1.78 -27.94
CA ASN A 295 -25.43 2.51 -27.54
C ASN A 295 -25.46 2.84 -26.04
N GLY A 296 -24.36 2.65 -25.30
CA GLY A 296 -24.25 2.92 -23.87
C GLY A 296 -25.12 2.02 -22.99
N LYS A 297 -25.38 0.78 -23.42
CA LYS A 297 -26.22 -0.18 -22.69
C LYS A 297 -25.38 -1.27 -22.03
N ASP A 298 -25.77 -1.64 -20.81
CA ASP A 298 -25.27 -2.83 -20.12
C ASP A 298 -25.80 -4.11 -20.78
N VAL A 299 -25.05 -5.20 -20.66
CA VAL A 299 -25.37 -6.49 -21.30
C VAL A 299 -25.34 -7.62 -20.29
N VAL A 300 -26.38 -8.45 -20.32
CA VAL A 300 -26.42 -9.74 -19.63
C VAL A 300 -26.14 -10.84 -20.65
N LEU A 301 -25.02 -11.54 -20.49
CA LEU A 301 -24.68 -12.70 -21.30
C LEU A 301 -25.21 -13.98 -20.63
N PHE A 302 -26.32 -14.49 -21.14
CA PHE A 302 -26.89 -15.75 -20.65
C PHE A 302 -26.27 -16.96 -21.36
N GLY A 303 -25.80 -17.93 -20.58
CA GLY A 303 -25.28 -19.19 -21.10
C GLY A 303 -25.03 -20.21 -19.99
N VAL A 304 -25.38 -21.47 -20.23
CA VAL A 304 -25.13 -22.57 -19.28
C VAL A 304 -23.63 -22.76 -19.04
N THR A 305 -23.24 -23.36 -17.92
CA THR A 305 -21.85 -23.71 -17.64
C THR A 305 -21.27 -24.56 -18.77
N GLY A 306 -20.04 -24.28 -19.18
CA GLY A 306 -19.39 -24.98 -20.29
C GLY A 306 -19.75 -24.48 -21.69
N SER A 307 -20.70 -23.55 -21.85
CA SER A 307 -20.99 -22.88 -23.15
C SER A 307 -19.85 -21.98 -23.67
N GLY A 308 -18.81 -21.77 -22.86
CA GLY A 308 -17.63 -20.99 -23.23
C GLY A 308 -17.79 -19.47 -23.06
N LYS A 309 -18.65 -19.00 -22.14
CA LYS A 309 -18.77 -17.58 -21.77
C LYS A 309 -17.41 -16.92 -21.49
N THR A 310 -16.52 -17.65 -20.83
CA THR A 310 -15.17 -17.18 -20.52
C THR A 310 -14.37 -16.76 -21.77
N GLU A 311 -14.51 -17.45 -22.91
CA GLU A 311 -13.77 -17.06 -24.12
C GLU A 311 -14.30 -15.74 -24.69
N ILE A 312 -15.61 -15.47 -24.57
CA ILE A 312 -16.19 -14.16 -24.90
C ILE A 312 -15.59 -13.08 -24.00
N TYR A 313 -15.46 -13.33 -22.69
CA TYR A 313 -14.86 -12.36 -21.76
C TYR A 313 -13.40 -12.06 -22.12
N LEU A 314 -12.61 -13.09 -22.41
CA LEU A 314 -11.20 -12.96 -22.78
C LEU A 314 -11.03 -12.15 -24.08
N GLU A 315 -11.88 -12.39 -25.08
CA GLU A 315 -11.87 -11.64 -26.35
C GLU A 315 -12.26 -10.17 -26.16
N LEU A 316 -13.26 -9.87 -25.33
CA LEU A 316 -13.62 -8.49 -24.99
C LEU A 316 -12.49 -7.76 -24.26
N ILE A 317 -11.86 -8.41 -23.27
CA ILE A 317 -10.73 -7.82 -22.55
C ILE A 317 -9.57 -7.57 -23.52
N GLU A 318 -9.22 -8.53 -24.38
CA GLU A 318 -8.16 -8.37 -25.38
C GLU A 318 -8.45 -7.20 -26.34
N GLU A 319 -9.70 -7.05 -26.79
CA GLU A 319 -10.15 -5.93 -27.62
C GLU A 319 -9.94 -4.58 -26.91
N TYR A 320 -10.40 -4.44 -25.66
CA TYR A 320 -10.26 -3.18 -24.92
C TYR A 320 -8.81 -2.86 -24.59
N LEU A 321 -8.00 -3.86 -24.24
CA LEU A 321 -6.56 -3.71 -24.05
C LEU A 321 -5.86 -3.19 -25.31
N SER A 322 -6.25 -3.67 -26.49
CA SER A 322 -5.69 -3.22 -27.78
C SER A 322 -5.95 -1.73 -28.06
N THR A 323 -6.99 -1.16 -27.43
CA THR A 323 -7.32 0.29 -27.50
C THR A 323 -6.69 1.10 -26.35
N GLY A 324 -5.82 0.49 -25.54
CA GLY A 324 -5.16 1.14 -24.41
C GLY A 324 -6.04 1.31 -23.16
N LYS A 325 -7.20 0.65 -23.13
CA LYS A 325 -8.13 0.67 -21.99
C LYS A 325 -7.85 -0.47 -21.02
N ASP A 326 -8.13 -0.23 -19.75
CA ASP A 326 -7.95 -1.18 -18.66
C ASP A 326 -9.22 -2.01 -18.45
N SER A 327 -9.13 -3.17 -17.79
CA SER A 327 -10.27 -4.09 -17.58
C SER A 327 -10.33 -4.65 -16.16
N ILE A 328 -11.55 -4.81 -15.64
CA ILE A 328 -11.81 -5.53 -14.38
C ILE A 328 -12.65 -6.77 -14.67
N MET A 329 -12.21 -7.91 -14.15
CA MET A 329 -12.96 -9.17 -14.14
C MET A 329 -13.29 -9.53 -12.69
N LEU A 330 -14.56 -9.43 -12.33
CA LEU A 330 -15.08 -9.88 -11.05
C LEU A 330 -15.52 -11.34 -11.18
N VAL A 331 -15.04 -12.16 -10.25
CA VAL A 331 -15.44 -13.56 -10.11
C VAL A 331 -15.82 -13.82 -8.66
N PRO A 332 -16.74 -14.77 -8.38
CA PRO A 332 -17.00 -15.20 -7.01
C PRO A 332 -15.71 -15.67 -6.35
N GLU A 333 -15.53 -15.39 -5.06
CA GLU A 333 -14.25 -15.62 -4.37
C GLU A 333 -13.81 -17.10 -4.42
N ILE A 334 -14.77 -18.01 -4.33
CA ILE A 334 -14.57 -19.47 -4.46
C ILE A 334 -14.20 -19.90 -5.89
N SER A 335 -14.56 -19.10 -6.89
CA SER A 335 -14.38 -19.37 -8.31
C SER A 335 -13.05 -18.84 -8.85
N LEU A 336 -12.31 -18.05 -8.07
CA LEU A 336 -10.94 -17.62 -8.39
C LEU A 336 -9.95 -18.78 -8.21
N THR A 337 -10.18 -19.85 -8.95
CA THR A 337 -9.35 -21.04 -8.95
C THR A 337 -8.00 -20.75 -9.61
N PRO A 338 -6.93 -21.47 -9.23
CA PRO A 338 -5.64 -21.37 -9.93
C PRO A 338 -5.75 -21.61 -11.45
N GLN A 339 -6.74 -22.40 -11.90
CA GLN A 339 -6.99 -22.63 -13.32
C GLN A 339 -7.51 -21.36 -14.03
N MET A 340 -8.48 -20.66 -13.42
CA MET A 340 -8.97 -19.36 -13.93
C MET A 340 -7.85 -18.34 -14.01
N VAL A 341 -7.05 -18.20 -12.94
CA VAL A 341 -5.91 -17.28 -12.96
C VAL A 341 -4.88 -17.68 -14.03
N SER A 342 -4.59 -18.97 -14.18
CA SER A 342 -3.68 -19.45 -15.22
C SER A 342 -4.17 -19.16 -16.62
N ARG A 343 -5.48 -19.24 -16.89
CA ARG A 343 -6.08 -18.88 -18.18
C ARG A 343 -5.81 -17.42 -18.54
N PHE A 344 -6.08 -16.52 -17.59
CA PHE A 344 -5.80 -15.10 -17.77
C PHE A 344 -4.30 -14.85 -17.93
N LYS A 345 -3.45 -15.53 -17.15
CA LYS A 345 -2.00 -15.39 -17.26
C LYS A 345 -1.45 -15.89 -18.60
N ASN A 346 -2.01 -16.96 -19.16
CA ASN A 346 -1.63 -17.42 -20.50
C ASN A 346 -2.04 -16.43 -21.59
N ARG A 347 -3.21 -15.79 -21.43
CA ARG A 347 -3.75 -14.87 -22.45
C ARG A 347 -3.09 -13.49 -22.40
N PHE A 348 -2.82 -12.98 -21.21
CA PHE A 348 -2.38 -11.60 -20.99
C PHE A 348 -0.97 -11.49 -20.37
N GLY A 349 -0.30 -12.60 -20.11
CA GLY A 349 1.04 -12.62 -19.52
C GLY A 349 1.07 -12.01 -18.12
N ASP A 350 2.12 -11.23 -17.85
CA ASP A 350 2.29 -10.51 -16.58
C ASP A 350 1.51 -9.18 -16.52
N ASN A 351 0.62 -8.91 -17.50
CA ASN A 351 -0.23 -7.72 -17.56
C ASN A 351 -1.50 -7.82 -16.68
N ILE A 352 -1.54 -8.81 -15.79
CA ILE A 352 -2.68 -9.08 -14.89
C ILE A 352 -2.30 -8.81 -13.44
N ALA A 353 -3.24 -8.26 -12.67
CA ALA A 353 -3.22 -8.28 -11.21
C ALA A 353 -4.30 -9.21 -10.69
N VAL A 354 -3.95 -10.01 -9.69
CA VAL A 354 -4.89 -10.92 -9.03
C VAL A 354 -5.25 -10.35 -7.67
N LEU A 355 -6.53 -10.18 -7.36
CA LEU A 355 -7.01 -9.54 -6.13
C LEU A 355 -7.99 -10.44 -5.37
N HIS A 356 -7.57 -11.02 -4.24
CA HIS A 356 -8.43 -11.80 -3.36
C HIS A 356 -7.99 -11.78 -1.89
N SER A 357 -8.85 -12.28 -1.01
CA SER A 357 -8.63 -12.29 0.45
C SER A 357 -7.37 -13.05 0.87
N GLY A 358 -7.09 -14.18 0.20
CA GLY A 358 -5.95 -15.07 0.48
C GLY A 358 -4.56 -14.50 0.22
N LEU A 359 -4.45 -13.31 -0.38
CA LEU A 359 -3.17 -12.61 -0.50
C LEU A 359 -2.75 -11.99 0.83
N SER A 360 -1.44 -12.03 1.13
CA SER A 360 -0.86 -11.29 2.25
C SER A 360 -1.02 -9.78 2.04
N GLU A 361 -0.95 -9.01 3.13
CA GLU A 361 -1.01 -7.54 3.05
C GLU A 361 0.09 -6.98 2.12
N GLY A 362 1.27 -7.61 2.10
CA GLY A 362 2.38 -7.27 1.20
C GLY A 362 2.04 -7.48 -0.28
N GLU A 363 1.46 -8.63 -0.62
CA GLU A 363 1.06 -8.94 -2.00
C GLU A 363 -0.08 -8.05 -2.47
N LYS A 364 -1.10 -7.83 -1.64
CA LYS A 364 -2.20 -6.90 -1.95
C LYS A 364 -1.69 -5.48 -2.23
N TYR A 365 -0.72 -5.01 -1.43
CA TYR A 365 -0.09 -3.70 -1.66
C TYR A 365 0.62 -3.64 -3.01
N ASP A 366 1.37 -4.68 -3.35
CA ASP A 366 2.14 -4.73 -4.59
C ASP A 366 1.25 -4.84 -5.83
N GLU A 367 0.19 -5.65 -5.80
CA GLU A 367 -0.80 -5.73 -6.89
C GLU A 367 -1.54 -4.41 -7.07
N TRP A 368 -1.96 -3.76 -5.99
CA TRP A 368 -2.58 -2.43 -6.04
C TRP A 368 -1.64 -1.38 -6.65
N ARG A 369 -0.35 -1.40 -6.26
CA ARG A 369 0.67 -0.49 -6.82
C ARG A 369 0.91 -0.74 -8.30
N LYS A 370 0.95 -2.00 -8.75
CA LYS A 370 1.08 -2.34 -10.17
C LYS A 370 -0.06 -1.74 -10.99
N ILE A 371 -1.29 -1.84 -10.48
CA ILE A 371 -2.47 -1.27 -11.13
C ILE A 371 -2.35 0.26 -11.19
N LYS A 372 -2.09 0.93 -10.06
CA LYS A 372 -1.96 2.39 -9.98
C LYS A 372 -0.85 2.93 -10.88
N ALA A 373 0.27 2.21 -10.96
CA ALA A 373 1.41 2.56 -11.82
C ALA A 373 1.15 2.27 -13.31
N GLY A 374 0.07 1.57 -13.68
CA GLY A 374 -0.23 1.16 -15.05
C GLY A 374 0.67 0.06 -15.60
N ILE A 375 1.36 -0.67 -14.72
CA ILE A 375 2.21 -1.83 -15.08
C ILE A 375 1.36 -2.99 -15.56
N VAL A 376 0.18 -3.14 -14.96
CA VAL A 376 -0.85 -4.11 -15.34
C VAL A 376 -2.08 -3.37 -15.83
N LYS A 377 -2.82 -4.01 -16.72
CA LYS A 377 -3.99 -3.45 -17.40
C LYS A 377 -5.26 -4.26 -17.19
N VAL A 378 -5.15 -5.43 -16.56
CA VAL A 378 -6.28 -6.29 -16.20
C VAL A 378 -6.24 -6.60 -14.72
N ALA A 379 -7.35 -6.42 -14.00
CA ALA A 379 -7.50 -6.94 -12.65
C ALA A 379 -8.50 -8.10 -12.68
N ILE A 380 -8.12 -9.25 -12.15
CA ILE A 380 -9.02 -10.36 -11.88
C ILE A 380 -9.15 -10.52 -10.37
N GLY A 381 -10.36 -10.61 -9.85
CA GLY A 381 -10.52 -10.79 -8.42
C GLY A 381 -11.94 -10.96 -7.93
N ALA A 382 -12.05 -11.11 -6.62
CA ALA A 382 -13.32 -11.09 -5.94
C ALA A 382 -13.89 -9.65 -5.88
N ARG A 383 -14.97 -9.45 -5.12
CA ARG A 383 -15.66 -8.16 -4.93
C ARG A 383 -14.76 -6.93 -4.84
N SER A 384 -13.70 -7.00 -4.03
CA SER A 384 -12.83 -5.84 -3.75
C SER A 384 -12.09 -5.33 -4.98
N ALA A 385 -11.96 -6.16 -6.02
CA ALA A 385 -11.30 -5.77 -7.28
C ALA A 385 -12.07 -4.67 -8.03
N VAL A 386 -13.35 -4.45 -7.72
CA VAL A 386 -14.14 -3.34 -8.28
C VAL A 386 -13.51 -1.97 -7.96
N PHE A 387 -12.74 -1.88 -6.88
CA PHE A 387 -12.05 -0.66 -6.45
C PHE A 387 -10.61 -0.55 -7.00
N ALA A 388 -10.23 -1.37 -7.99
CA ALA A 388 -8.93 -1.30 -8.62
C ALA A 388 -8.70 0.11 -9.22
N PRO A 389 -7.57 0.79 -8.90
CA PRO A 389 -7.34 2.19 -9.28
C PRO A 389 -6.83 2.32 -10.72
N PHE A 390 -7.59 1.81 -11.69
CA PHE A 390 -7.28 1.96 -13.10
C PHE A 390 -7.49 3.41 -13.56
N LYS A 391 -6.64 3.86 -14.48
CA LYS A 391 -6.70 5.24 -15.02
C LYS A 391 -7.63 5.34 -16.22
N ASN A 392 -7.69 4.29 -17.04
CA ASN A 392 -8.42 4.27 -18.30
C ASN A 392 -9.37 3.06 -18.34
N LEU A 393 -10.18 2.85 -17.30
CA LEU A 393 -11.08 1.70 -17.21
C LEU A 393 -12.06 1.68 -18.38
N GLY A 394 -12.04 0.59 -19.15
CA GLY A 394 -12.86 0.43 -20.34
C GLY A 394 -14.02 -0.54 -20.19
N ILE A 395 -13.80 -1.64 -19.47
CA ILE A 395 -14.81 -2.68 -19.27
C ILE A 395 -14.70 -3.29 -17.87
N ILE A 396 -15.87 -3.54 -17.28
CA ILE A 396 -16.03 -4.36 -16.08
C ILE A 396 -16.88 -5.56 -16.48
N ILE A 397 -16.39 -6.77 -16.21
CA ILE A 397 -17.12 -8.01 -16.43
C ILE A 397 -17.38 -8.63 -15.06
N ILE A 398 -18.63 -9.04 -14.82
CA ILE A 398 -19.05 -9.72 -13.59
C ILE A 398 -19.49 -11.12 -13.97
N ASP A 399 -18.72 -12.13 -13.57
CA ASP A 399 -19.10 -13.53 -13.80
C ASP A 399 -20.01 -14.03 -12.69
N GLU A 400 -20.92 -14.93 -13.06
CA GLU A 400 -21.90 -15.53 -12.16
C GLU A 400 -22.61 -14.46 -11.29
N GLU A 401 -23.17 -13.42 -11.93
CA GLU A 401 -23.71 -12.23 -11.23
C GLU A 401 -24.75 -12.56 -10.14
N HIS A 402 -25.48 -13.66 -10.33
CA HIS A 402 -26.50 -14.16 -9.42
C HIS A 402 -25.93 -14.64 -8.07
N GLU A 403 -24.61 -14.82 -7.96
CA GLU A 403 -23.94 -15.29 -6.75
C GLU A 403 -24.09 -14.29 -5.60
N HIS A 404 -24.67 -14.76 -4.49
CA HIS A 404 -24.86 -13.94 -3.28
C HIS A 404 -23.54 -13.46 -2.66
N THR A 405 -22.42 -14.10 -3.00
CA THR A 405 -21.09 -13.69 -2.53
C THR A 405 -20.69 -12.28 -2.96
N TYR A 406 -21.37 -11.66 -3.93
CA TYR A 406 -21.19 -10.25 -4.28
C TYR A 406 -21.79 -9.26 -3.27
N LYS A 407 -22.69 -9.71 -2.39
CA LYS A 407 -23.26 -8.90 -1.32
C LYS A 407 -22.45 -9.08 -0.02
N SER A 408 -21.93 -7.98 0.51
CA SER A 408 -21.24 -7.92 1.81
C SER A 408 -22.20 -7.75 2.97
#